data_AF-A0A9P4ILA6-F1
#
_entry.id   AF-A0A9P4ILA6-F1
#
_cell.length_a   1.000
_cell.length_b   1.000
_cell.length_c   1.000
_cell.angle_alpha   90.00
_cell.angle_beta   90.00
_cell.angle_gamma   90.00
#
_symmetry.space_group_name_H-M   'P 1'
#
loop_
_entity.id
_entity.type
_entity.pdbx_description
1 polymer ?
#
loop_
_entity_poly.entity_id
_entity_poly.type
_entity_poly.pdbx_seq_one_letter_code
_entity_poly.pdbx_strand_id
1 'polypeptide(L)'
;CDQCKTTEDPSNPLKNCAKCKSALYCNRGCQKEAWKMHKKVCSGLAAARSQDTADGSSARPPSSSTANTNDRTSRGPLQDNPYGNVQAAFKALDDGTWLDNCPQTDAFKLLVDAYRLRVEDEYKFDGNVDEDSLYGSGDPKIGFRRFLRAAEQVRKPLPSWWSAAKRLECERWAAQQMRAGGGWSDLGCAAEKSDIVDHYGDSMFPMQLRMLAEEIVG
;
A
#
# COMPACT_ATOMS: atom_id res chain seq x y z
N CYS A 1 -7.46 22.59 -10.80
CA CYS A 1 -6.29 21.71 -10.74
C CYS A 1 -5.51 22.04 -9.47
N ASP A 2 -5.35 21.07 -8.58
CA ASP A 2 -4.78 21.34 -7.26
C ASP A 2 -3.28 21.62 -7.32
N GLN A 3 -2.63 21.27 -8.44
CA GLN A 3 -1.22 21.57 -8.71
C GLN A 3 -1.03 22.92 -9.43
N CYS A 4 -1.33 22.98 -10.73
CA CYS A 4 -1.05 24.14 -11.57
C CYS A 4 -2.10 25.26 -11.49
N LYS A 5 -3.11 25.09 -10.62
CA LYS A 5 -4.20 26.06 -10.37
C LYS A 5 -5.09 26.40 -11.57
N THR A 6 -4.90 25.73 -12.71
CA THR A 6 -5.81 25.82 -13.86
C THR A 6 -7.23 25.36 -13.49
N THR A 7 -8.24 26.12 -13.89
CA THR A 7 -9.66 25.79 -13.73
C THR A 7 -10.12 24.78 -14.79
N GLU A 8 -11.27 24.12 -14.58
CA GLU A 8 -11.86 23.25 -15.60
C GLU A 8 -12.26 24.04 -16.84
N ASP A 9 -12.00 23.46 -18.01
CA ASP A 9 -12.47 23.92 -19.32
C ASP A 9 -13.19 22.76 -20.02
N PRO A 10 -14.25 23.00 -20.82
CA PRO A 10 -14.92 21.95 -21.60
C PRO A 10 -13.97 21.11 -22.46
N SER A 11 -12.84 21.68 -22.88
CA SER A 11 -11.79 21.03 -23.68
C SER A 11 -10.78 20.27 -22.83
N ASN A 12 -10.72 20.51 -21.52
CA ASN A 12 -9.77 19.87 -20.60
C ASN A 12 -10.40 19.64 -19.21
N PRO A 13 -11.29 18.63 -19.07
CA PRO A 13 -11.91 18.29 -17.79
C PRO A 13 -10.87 17.80 -16.78
N LEU A 14 -11.01 18.21 -15.51
CA LEU A 14 -10.09 17.73 -14.47
C LEU A 14 -10.45 16.31 -14.08
N LYS A 15 -9.42 15.54 -13.76
CA LYS A 15 -9.52 14.15 -13.34
C LYS A 15 -9.38 14.08 -11.82
N ASN A 16 -10.28 13.34 -11.18
CA ASN A 16 -10.22 13.12 -9.75
C ASN A 16 -9.08 12.14 -9.40
N CYS A 17 -8.49 12.34 -8.22
CA CYS A 17 -7.63 11.33 -7.61
C CYS A 17 -8.40 10.02 -7.41
N ALA A 18 -7.86 8.89 -7.88
CA ALA A 18 -8.56 7.60 -7.82
C ALA A 18 -8.92 7.15 -6.39
N LYS A 19 -8.10 7.51 -5.39
CA LYS A 19 -8.26 7.11 -3.99
C LYS A 19 -9.31 7.94 -3.26
N CYS A 20 -9.07 9.26 -3.14
CA CYS A 20 -9.96 10.12 -2.36
C CYS A 20 -11.13 10.68 -3.18
N LYS A 21 -10.99 10.70 -4.51
CA LYS A 21 -11.90 11.34 -5.46
C LYS A 21 -12.13 12.85 -5.23
N SER A 22 -11.52 13.45 -4.21
CA SER A 22 -11.74 14.84 -3.80
C SER A 22 -10.78 15.83 -4.45
N ALA A 23 -9.53 15.43 -4.69
CA ALA A 23 -8.56 16.27 -5.39
C ALA A 23 -8.70 16.14 -6.92
N LEU A 24 -8.47 17.24 -7.63
CA LEU A 24 -8.71 17.37 -9.09
C LEU A 24 -7.44 17.83 -9.82
N TYR A 25 -7.08 17.13 -10.90
CA TYR A 25 -5.86 17.37 -11.67
C TYR A 25 -6.10 17.39 -13.18
N CYS A 26 -5.40 18.25 -13.92
CA CYS A 26 -5.48 18.28 -15.39
C CYS A 26 -5.10 16.92 -15.99
N ASN A 27 -4.07 16.30 -15.44
CA ASN A 27 -3.53 15.04 -15.89
C ASN A 27 -2.71 14.38 -14.77
N ARG A 28 -2.20 13.17 -15.07
CA ARG A 28 -1.38 12.39 -14.14
C ARG A 28 -0.06 13.10 -13.80
N GLY A 29 0.46 13.97 -14.66
CA GLY A 29 1.65 14.80 -14.37
C GLY A 29 1.38 15.79 -13.23
N CYS A 30 0.31 16.57 -13.32
CA CYS A 30 -0.10 17.47 -12.23
C CYS A 30 -0.39 16.71 -10.92
N GLN A 31 -0.96 15.50 -11.00
CA GLN A 31 -1.17 14.66 -9.82
C GLN A 31 0.16 14.23 -9.17
N LYS A 32 1.16 13.83 -9.97
CA LYS A 32 2.48 13.42 -9.49
C LYS A 32 3.20 14.56 -8.79
N GLU A 33 3.23 15.74 -9.39
CA GLU A 33 3.89 16.89 -8.76
C GLU A 33 3.20 17.32 -7.46
N ALA A 34 1.86 17.28 -7.42
CA ALA A 34 1.12 17.54 -6.19
C ALA A 34 1.21 16.41 -5.17
N TRP A 35 1.67 15.21 -5.56
CA TRP A 35 1.61 14.00 -4.72
C TRP A 35 2.29 14.18 -3.38
N LYS A 36 3.44 14.89 -3.34
CA LYS A 36 4.20 15.16 -2.10
C LYS A 36 3.35 15.83 -1.00
N MET A 37 2.44 16.73 -1.40
CA MET A 37 1.52 17.41 -0.50
C MET A 37 0.20 16.64 -0.37
N HIS A 38 -0.34 16.16 -1.48
CA HIS A 38 -1.64 15.52 -1.54
C HIS A 38 -1.69 14.19 -0.78
N LYS A 39 -0.64 13.36 -0.81
CA LYS A 39 -0.66 12.02 -0.19
C LYS A 39 -0.96 12.04 1.30
N LYS A 40 -0.51 13.09 2.01
CA LYS A 40 -0.75 13.31 3.44
C LYS A 40 -2.22 13.48 3.81
N VAL A 41 -3.02 14.02 2.88
CA VAL A 41 -4.45 14.26 3.07
C VAL A 41 -5.32 13.27 2.29
N CYS A 42 -4.74 12.58 1.31
CA CYS A 42 -5.46 11.70 0.40
C CYS A 42 -6.22 10.58 1.14
N SER A 43 -5.57 9.90 2.07
CA SER A 43 -6.22 8.83 2.84
C SER A 43 -7.35 9.36 3.75
N GLY A 44 -7.15 10.50 4.41
CA GLY A 44 -8.18 11.13 5.24
C GLY A 44 -9.40 11.58 4.44
N LEU A 45 -9.17 12.17 3.27
CA LEU A 45 -10.24 12.57 2.34
C LEU A 45 -11.01 11.36 1.79
N ALA A 46 -10.34 10.23 1.56
CA ALA A 46 -10.98 8.98 1.13
C ALA A 46 -11.89 8.39 2.22
N ALA A 47 -11.45 8.46 3.48
CA ALA A 47 -12.23 7.99 4.63
C ALA A 47 -13.46 8.88 4.88
N ALA A 48 -13.30 10.21 4.86
CA ALA A 48 -14.39 11.17 5.08
C ALA A 48 -15.52 11.00 4.05
N ARG A 49 -15.18 10.76 2.78
CA ARG A 49 -16.17 10.60 1.71
C ARG A 49 -17.00 9.33 1.82
N SER A 50 -16.54 8.33 2.57
CA SER A 50 -17.32 7.12 2.87
C SER A 50 -18.38 7.36 3.95
N GLN A 51 -18.35 8.51 4.64
CA GLN A 51 -19.29 8.89 5.70
C GLN A 51 -20.37 9.89 5.24
N ASP A 52 -20.10 10.68 4.19
CA ASP A 52 -21.02 11.72 3.69
C ASP A 52 -22.24 11.21 2.88
N THR A 53 -22.39 9.90 2.66
CA THR A 53 -23.60 9.34 2.00
C THR A 53 -24.70 8.92 2.98
N ALA A 54 -24.59 9.29 4.25
CA ALA A 54 -25.64 9.08 5.25
C ALA A 54 -25.77 10.31 6.14
N ASP A 55 -26.47 11.35 5.68
CA ASP A 55 -27.01 12.37 6.59
C ASP A 55 -28.54 12.39 6.56
N GLY A 56 -29.07 12.54 7.76
CA GLY A 56 -30.47 12.53 8.10
C GLY A 56 -30.71 12.76 9.59
N SER A 57 -30.12 13.83 10.16
CA SER A 57 -30.64 14.65 11.29
C SER A 57 -29.98 14.54 12.68
N SER A 58 -29.40 15.67 13.09
CA SER A 58 -29.56 16.43 14.34
C SER A 58 -29.20 15.86 15.74
N ALA A 59 -28.27 16.61 16.36
CA ALA A 59 -28.26 17.11 17.75
C ALA A 59 -27.48 16.37 18.86
N ARG A 60 -26.31 16.96 19.19
CA ARG A 60 -25.76 17.34 20.53
C ARG A 60 -25.33 16.21 21.51
N PRO A 61 -24.27 16.40 22.33
CA PRO A 61 -23.57 15.30 23.01
C PRO A 61 -24.01 15.11 24.48
N PRO A 62 -23.61 13.98 25.10
CA PRO A 62 -23.04 14.05 26.43
C PRO A 62 -21.80 13.17 26.65
N SER A 63 -21.02 13.60 27.63
CA SER A 63 -19.79 13.00 28.13
C SER A 63 -19.99 11.69 28.92
N SER A 64 -18.89 10.93 28.98
CA SER A 64 -18.42 10.07 30.08
C SER A 64 -19.22 8.81 30.50
N SER A 65 -18.65 7.64 30.21
CA SER A 65 -18.12 6.67 31.20
C SER A 65 -18.36 5.20 30.80
N THR A 66 -17.26 4.44 30.77
CA THR A 66 -17.12 3.04 31.20
C THR A 66 -18.13 1.99 30.70
N ALA A 67 -17.68 1.10 29.81
CA ALA A 67 -17.55 -0.33 30.10
C ALA A 67 -17.37 -1.16 28.81
N ASN A 68 -16.24 -1.85 28.80
CA ASN A 68 -15.96 -3.14 28.19
C ASN A 68 -17.16 -3.88 27.56
N THR A 69 -17.15 -4.01 26.23
CA THR A 69 -17.84 -5.10 25.52
C THR A 69 -16.92 -5.62 24.42
N ASN A 70 -16.82 -6.94 24.35
CA ASN A 70 -16.02 -7.70 23.39
C ASN A 70 -16.41 -7.37 21.95
N ASP A 71 -15.61 -6.55 21.25
CA ASP A 71 -15.70 -6.40 19.81
C ASP A 71 -14.59 -7.23 19.14
N ARG A 72 -15.00 -8.28 18.43
CA ARG A 72 -14.13 -9.22 17.71
C ARG A 72 -13.76 -8.73 16.30
N THR A 73 -13.83 -7.43 16.02
CA THR A 73 -13.83 -6.90 14.64
C THR A 73 -12.95 -5.68 14.41
N SER A 74 -11.94 -5.44 15.25
CA SER A 74 -10.86 -4.48 14.95
C SER A 74 -9.50 -5.04 15.36
N ARG A 75 -9.05 -6.08 14.65
CA ARG A 75 -7.69 -6.63 14.79
C ARG A 75 -6.76 -5.95 13.80
N GLY A 76 -5.62 -5.49 14.28
CA GLY A 76 -4.56 -4.92 13.44
C GLY A 76 -4.03 -5.92 12.41
N PRO A 77 -3.38 -5.46 11.33
CA PRO A 77 -3.06 -6.26 10.14
C PRO A 77 -2.08 -7.41 10.38
N LEU A 78 -1.23 -7.32 11.41
CA LEU A 78 -0.27 -8.33 11.86
C LEU A 78 -0.13 -8.33 13.40
N GLN A 79 -1.26 -8.34 14.12
CA GLN A 79 -1.22 -8.24 15.60
C GLN A 79 -0.59 -9.47 16.27
N ASP A 80 -0.58 -10.62 15.58
CA ASP A 80 0.27 -11.75 15.92
C ASP A 80 1.52 -11.64 15.05
N ASN A 81 2.59 -11.01 15.55
CA ASN A 81 3.89 -11.07 14.87
C ASN A 81 4.21 -12.56 14.66
N PRO A 82 4.23 -13.08 13.41
CA PRO A 82 4.49 -14.51 13.18
C PRO A 82 5.88 -14.94 13.69
N TYR A 83 6.75 -13.98 13.97
CA TYR A 83 8.10 -14.17 14.49
C TYR A 83 8.25 -13.83 15.98
N GLY A 84 7.21 -13.33 16.65
CA GLY A 84 7.20 -12.96 18.07
C GLY A 84 8.06 -11.73 18.44
N ASN A 85 9.24 -11.54 17.83
CA ASN A 85 10.09 -10.37 18.00
C ASN A 85 10.83 -9.98 16.70
N VAL A 86 11.44 -8.81 16.71
CA VAL A 86 12.14 -8.20 15.57
C VAL A 86 13.41 -8.97 15.18
N GLN A 87 14.17 -9.52 16.14
CA GLN A 87 15.38 -10.29 15.81
C GLN A 87 15.05 -11.58 15.08
N ALA A 88 14.00 -12.28 15.50
CA ALA A 88 13.52 -13.50 14.86
C ALA A 88 13.02 -13.21 13.43
N ALA A 89 12.39 -12.06 13.20
CA ALA A 89 12.00 -11.63 11.86
C ALA A 89 13.21 -11.44 10.94
N PHE A 90 14.26 -10.75 11.40
CA PHE A 90 15.49 -10.58 10.63
C PHE A 90 16.23 -11.90 10.39
N LYS A 91 16.28 -12.78 11.39
CA LYS A 91 16.84 -14.12 11.20
C LYS A 91 16.07 -14.92 10.15
N ALA A 92 14.73 -14.85 10.16
CA ALA A 92 13.93 -15.54 9.16
C ALA A 92 14.11 -14.93 7.75
N LEU A 93 14.40 -13.63 7.64
CA LEU A 93 14.80 -13.00 6.37
C LEU A 93 16.13 -13.56 5.88
N ASP A 94 17.15 -13.62 6.74
CA ASP A 94 18.46 -14.18 6.41
C ASP A 94 18.38 -15.67 6.01
N ASP A 95 17.53 -16.43 6.71
CA ASP A 95 17.33 -17.87 6.44
C ASP A 95 16.46 -18.13 5.18
N GLY A 96 15.81 -17.10 4.65
CA GLY A 96 14.86 -17.17 3.53
C GLY A 96 13.56 -17.91 3.87
N THR A 97 13.10 -17.78 5.13
CA THR A 97 11.87 -18.42 5.63
C THR A 97 10.84 -17.39 6.11
N TRP A 98 11.09 -16.10 5.85
CA TRP A 98 10.28 -15.00 6.36
C TRP A 98 8.85 -14.94 5.79
N LEU A 99 8.57 -15.59 4.66
CA LEU A 99 7.20 -15.72 4.17
C LEU A 99 6.59 -17.12 4.46
N ASP A 100 7.40 -18.11 4.87
CA ASP A 100 6.92 -19.47 5.15
C ASP A 100 6.00 -19.53 6.36
N ASN A 101 6.28 -18.73 7.39
CA ASN A 101 5.53 -18.76 8.65
C ASN A 101 4.30 -17.84 8.64
N CYS A 102 3.97 -17.22 7.50
CA CYS A 102 2.87 -16.29 7.36
C CYS A 102 1.65 -16.94 6.68
N PRO A 103 0.42 -16.59 7.08
CA PRO A 103 -0.77 -16.93 6.31
C PRO A 103 -0.67 -16.44 4.86
N GLN A 104 -1.27 -17.18 3.94
CA GLN A 104 -1.17 -16.88 2.51
C GLN A 104 -1.55 -15.43 2.15
N THR A 105 -2.61 -14.90 2.75
CA THR A 105 -3.06 -13.52 2.52
C THR A 105 -2.06 -12.49 3.00
N ASP A 106 -1.32 -12.79 4.07
CA ASP A 106 -0.34 -11.88 4.63
C ASP A 106 0.93 -11.91 3.79
N ALA A 107 1.36 -13.08 3.30
CA ALA A 107 2.43 -13.16 2.31
C ALA A 107 2.12 -12.29 1.07
N PHE A 108 0.87 -12.26 0.60
CA PHE A 108 0.47 -11.38 -0.51
C PHE A 108 0.56 -9.90 -0.15
N LYS A 109 0.09 -9.49 1.04
CA LYS A 109 0.22 -8.10 1.52
C LYS A 109 1.68 -7.68 1.60
N LEU A 110 2.53 -8.53 2.18
CA LEU A 110 3.95 -8.25 2.38
C LEU A 110 4.69 -8.10 1.05
N LEU A 111 4.41 -8.95 0.06
CA LEU A 111 4.98 -8.81 -1.29
C LEU A 111 4.55 -7.50 -1.96
N VAL A 112 3.27 -7.13 -1.83
CA VAL A 112 2.76 -5.86 -2.37
C VAL A 112 3.41 -4.67 -1.67
N ASP A 113 3.52 -4.69 -0.34
CA ASP A 113 4.07 -3.58 0.42
C ASP A 113 5.58 -3.45 0.30
N ALA A 114 6.31 -4.58 0.16
CA ALA A 114 7.73 -4.58 -0.18
C ALA A 114 7.98 -3.91 -1.55
N TYR A 115 7.18 -4.27 -2.55
CA TYR A 115 7.24 -3.63 -3.87
C TYR A 115 6.91 -2.14 -3.80
N ARG A 116 5.82 -1.76 -3.11
CA ARG A 116 5.40 -0.35 -2.97
C ARG A 116 6.45 0.50 -2.26
N LEU A 117 7.06 -0.02 -1.20
CA LEU A 117 8.11 0.67 -0.45
C LEU A 117 9.39 0.80 -1.29
N ARG A 118 9.80 -0.25 -1.99
CA ARG A 118 10.98 -0.19 -2.88
C ARG A 118 10.81 0.87 -3.95
N VAL A 119 9.67 0.87 -4.64
CA VAL A 119 9.36 1.87 -5.68
C VAL A 119 9.36 3.30 -5.11
N GLU A 120 8.87 3.48 -3.88
CA GLU A 120 8.95 4.77 -3.18
C GLU A 120 10.38 5.19 -2.85
N ASP A 121 11.22 4.25 -2.41
CA ASP A 121 12.63 4.51 -2.10
C ASP A 121 13.43 4.82 -3.37
N GLU A 122 13.31 4.03 -4.45
CA GLU A 122 13.95 4.29 -5.75
C GLU A 122 13.57 5.69 -6.30
N TYR A 123 12.30 6.08 -6.16
CA TYR A 123 11.86 7.41 -6.56
C TYR A 123 12.45 8.52 -5.66
N LYS A 124 12.47 8.30 -4.33
CA LYS A 124 12.93 9.31 -3.36
C LYS A 124 14.43 9.53 -3.37
N PHE A 125 15.22 8.46 -3.49
CA PHE A 125 16.67 8.51 -3.34
C PHE A 125 17.38 8.65 -4.68
N ASP A 126 16.91 7.95 -5.72
CA ASP A 126 17.57 7.92 -7.03
C ASP A 126 16.86 8.80 -8.08
N GLY A 127 15.63 9.24 -7.79
CA GLY A 127 14.79 9.96 -8.77
C GLY A 127 14.30 9.06 -9.91
N ASN A 128 14.51 7.75 -9.80
CA ASN A 128 14.17 6.79 -10.84
C ASN A 128 12.66 6.57 -10.88
N VAL A 129 12.09 6.69 -12.08
CA VAL A 129 10.69 6.40 -12.35
C VAL A 129 10.63 5.37 -13.46
N ASP A 130 10.40 4.11 -13.11
CA ASP A 130 10.10 3.09 -14.10
C ASP A 130 8.72 3.38 -14.74
N GLU A 131 8.61 3.23 -16.06
CA GLU A 131 7.35 3.47 -16.78
C GLU A 131 6.21 2.57 -16.31
N ASP A 132 6.55 1.35 -15.88
CA ASP A 132 5.64 0.32 -15.38
C ASP A 132 5.45 0.34 -13.85
N SER A 133 6.07 1.32 -13.18
CA SER A 133 5.99 1.52 -11.73
C SER A 133 4.75 2.33 -11.32
N LEU A 134 4.44 2.33 -10.02
CA LEU A 134 3.47 3.21 -9.37
C LEU A 134 3.58 4.67 -9.83
N TYR A 135 4.82 5.15 -10.01
CA TYR A 135 5.13 6.51 -10.43
C TYR A 135 5.21 6.70 -11.93
N GLY A 136 5.10 5.61 -12.71
CA GLY A 136 5.12 5.61 -14.16
C GLY A 136 3.83 6.12 -14.80
N SER A 137 3.80 6.11 -16.13
CA SER A 137 2.58 6.37 -16.92
C SER A 137 1.77 5.09 -17.15
N GLY A 138 2.40 3.92 -16.98
CA GLY A 138 1.83 2.60 -17.20
C GLY A 138 0.94 2.08 -16.07
N ASP A 139 0.60 0.80 -16.19
CA ASP A 139 -0.16 0.04 -15.22
C ASP A 139 0.78 -0.50 -14.11
N PRO A 140 0.65 -0.06 -12.84
CA PRO A 140 1.52 -0.50 -11.74
C PRO A 140 1.56 -2.03 -11.53
N LYS A 141 0.54 -2.76 -12.03
CA LYS A 141 0.52 -4.23 -12.02
C LYS A 141 1.60 -4.84 -12.94
N ILE A 142 2.09 -4.12 -13.95
CA ILE A 142 3.18 -4.60 -14.81
C ILE A 142 4.48 -4.67 -14.01
N GLY A 143 4.85 -3.60 -13.32
CA GLY A 143 6.02 -3.57 -12.45
C GLY A 143 5.92 -4.62 -11.33
N PHE A 144 4.75 -4.77 -10.71
CA PHE A 144 4.55 -5.80 -9.69
C PHE A 144 4.70 -7.23 -10.25
N ARG A 145 4.21 -7.51 -11.46
CA ARG A 145 4.44 -8.81 -12.12
C ARG A 145 5.91 -9.07 -12.43
N ARG A 146 6.68 -8.04 -12.74
CA ARG A 146 8.13 -8.17 -12.92
C ARG A 146 8.82 -8.48 -11.60
N PHE A 147 8.42 -7.80 -10.52
CA PHE A 147 8.88 -8.08 -9.16
C PHE A 147 8.59 -9.53 -8.72
N LEU A 148 7.36 -10.03 -8.91
CA LEU A 148 7.03 -11.43 -8.61
C LEU A 148 7.83 -12.44 -9.45
N ARG A 149 8.08 -12.13 -10.73
CA ARG A 149 8.93 -12.98 -11.58
C ARG A 149 10.37 -13.01 -11.09
N ALA A 150 10.91 -11.89 -10.63
CA ALA A 150 12.23 -11.85 -10.01
C ALA A 150 12.26 -12.71 -8.74
N ALA A 151 11.23 -12.59 -7.89
CA ALA A 151 11.12 -13.38 -6.66
C ALA A 151 11.14 -14.89 -6.91
N GLU A 152 10.56 -15.35 -8.02
CA GLU A 152 10.57 -16.77 -8.42
C GLU A 152 11.92 -17.29 -8.94
N GLN A 153 12.84 -16.40 -9.32
CA GLN A 153 14.20 -16.79 -9.76
C GLN A 153 15.20 -16.87 -8.61
N VAL A 154 14.90 -16.23 -7.48
CA VAL A 154 15.79 -16.22 -6.32
C VAL A 154 15.53 -17.48 -5.50
N ARG A 155 16.61 -18.02 -4.92
CA ARG A 155 16.61 -19.37 -4.32
C ARG A 155 15.64 -19.52 -3.13
N LYS A 156 15.27 -18.45 -2.41
CA LYS A 156 14.46 -18.53 -1.17
C LYS A 156 13.60 -17.31 -0.72
N PRO A 157 13.17 -16.33 -1.53
CA PRO A 157 12.35 -15.24 -0.96
C PRO A 157 10.87 -15.61 -0.83
N LEU A 158 10.44 -16.73 -1.42
CA LEU A 158 9.02 -17.13 -1.50
C LEU A 158 8.73 -18.35 -0.63
N PRO A 159 7.49 -18.47 -0.11
CA PRO A 159 7.09 -19.62 0.68
C PRO A 159 7.21 -20.95 -0.08
N SER A 160 7.42 -22.03 0.65
CA SER A 160 7.39 -23.41 0.16
C SER A 160 6.09 -23.80 -0.56
N TRP A 161 4.96 -23.19 -0.19
CA TRP A 161 3.67 -23.39 -0.87
C TRP A 161 3.51 -22.54 -2.14
N TRP A 162 4.47 -21.68 -2.46
CA TRP A 162 4.40 -20.82 -3.64
C TRP A 162 4.43 -21.63 -4.93
N SER A 163 3.64 -21.19 -5.90
CA SER A 163 3.53 -21.80 -7.23
C SER A 163 3.07 -20.77 -8.25
N ALA A 164 3.16 -21.12 -9.53
CA ALA A 164 2.63 -20.27 -10.61
C ALA A 164 1.12 -19.95 -10.43
N ALA A 165 0.35 -20.87 -9.84
CA ALA A 165 -1.05 -20.63 -9.50
C ALA A 165 -1.19 -19.58 -8.38
N LYS A 166 -0.33 -19.64 -7.36
CA LYS A 166 -0.31 -18.68 -6.25
C LYS A 166 0.18 -17.29 -6.67
N ARG A 167 1.13 -17.21 -7.61
CA ARG A 167 1.48 -15.94 -8.28
C ARG A 167 0.26 -15.30 -8.92
N LEU A 168 -0.50 -16.07 -9.70
CA LEU A 168 -1.71 -15.56 -10.37
C LEU A 168 -2.79 -15.13 -9.37
N GLU A 169 -2.92 -15.85 -8.26
CA GLU A 169 -3.81 -15.51 -7.15
C GLU A 169 -3.39 -14.20 -6.47
N CYS A 170 -2.09 -14.01 -6.21
CA CYS A 170 -1.52 -12.79 -5.66
C CYS A 170 -1.77 -11.58 -6.57
N GLU A 171 -1.54 -11.73 -7.88
CA GLU A 171 -1.83 -10.67 -8.87
C GLU A 171 -3.30 -10.29 -8.89
N ARG A 172 -4.21 -11.28 -8.87
CA ARG A 172 -5.66 -11.03 -8.84
C ARG A 172 -6.08 -10.35 -7.55
N TRP A 173 -5.53 -10.78 -6.42
CA TRP A 173 -5.80 -10.17 -5.12
C TRP A 173 -5.34 -8.71 -5.10
N ALA A 174 -4.12 -8.41 -5.56
CA ALA A 174 -3.60 -7.04 -5.64
C ALA A 174 -4.46 -6.17 -6.58
N ALA A 175 -4.89 -6.71 -7.72
CA ALA A 175 -5.81 -6.02 -8.63
C ALA A 175 -7.19 -5.75 -7.99
N GLN A 176 -7.66 -6.67 -7.14
CA GLN A 176 -8.92 -6.49 -6.41
C GLN A 176 -8.80 -5.39 -5.35
N GLN A 177 -7.69 -5.34 -4.59
CA GLN A 177 -7.44 -4.26 -3.63
C GLN A 177 -7.44 -2.89 -4.32
N MET A 178 -6.77 -2.78 -5.46
CA MET A 178 -6.70 -1.56 -6.25
C MET A 178 -8.06 -1.14 -6.84
N ARG A 179 -8.91 -2.10 -7.23
CA ARG A 179 -10.28 -1.83 -7.71
C ARG A 179 -11.24 -1.43 -6.59
N ALA A 180 -11.15 -2.10 -5.45
CA ALA A 180 -11.99 -1.81 -4.29
C ALA A 180 -11.72 -0.38 -3.80
N GLY A 181 -10.46 0.04 -3.83
CA GLY A 181 -10.04 1.36 -3.36
C GLY A 181 -10.14 1.49 -1.84
N GLY A 182 -9.25 2.26 -1.24
CA GLY A 182 -9.26 2.50 0.21
C GLY A 182 -8.66 1.38 1.07
N GLY A 183 -8.31 0.23 0.48
CA GLY A 183 -7.48 -0.79 1.13
C GLY A 183 -6.04 -0.30 1.34
N TRP A 184 -5.34 -0.89 2.32
CA TRP A 184 -3.95 -0.54 2.63
C TRP A 184 -2.97 -0.95 1.54
N SER A 185 -2.90 -2.25 1.21
CA SER A 185 -1.98 -2.84 0.23
C SER A 185 -2.44 -2.63 -1.22
N ASP A 186 -2.53 -1.37 -1.62
CA ASP A 186 -2.98 -0.93 -2.93
C ASP A 186 -1.79 -0.55 -3.83
N LEU A 187 -1.61 -1.27 -4.94
CA LEU A 187 -0.57 -1.01 -5.95
C LEU A 187 -0.72 0.35 -6.66
N GLY A 188 -1.88 0.99 -6.56
CA GLY A 188 -2.11 2.35 -7.06
C GLY A 188 -1.70 3.45 -6.08
N CYS A 189 -1.25 3.09 -4.87
CA CYS A 189 -0.91 4.04 -3.81
C CYS A 189 0.50 3.82 -3.28
N ALA A 190 1.29 4.89 -3.20
CA ALA A 190 2.59 4.88 -2.53
C ALA A 190 2.47 4.50 -1.05
N ALA A 191 3.49 3.83 -0.53
CA ALA A 191 3.67 3.61 0.90
C ALA A 191 5.03 4.18 1.32
N GLU A 192 5.02 5.20 2.16
CA GLU A 192 6.25 5.71 2.77
C GLU A 192 6.67 4.89 3.98
N LYS A 193 7.94 5.05 4.38
CA LYS A 193 8.45 4.50 5.65
C LYS A 193 7.50 4.77 6.82
N SER A 194 7.02 6.00 6.99
CA SER A 194 6.11 6.35 8.11
C SER A 194 4.79 5.59 8.01
N ASP A 195 4.23 5.50 6.81
CA ASP A 195 2.96 4.80 6.60
C ASP A 195 3.11 3.32 6.97
N ILE A 196 4.22 2.67 6.55
CA ILE A 196 4.52 1.28 6.89
C ILE A 196 4.61 1.11 8.42
N VAL A 197 5.33 2.01 9.11
CA VAL A 197 5.46 1.96 10.58
C VAL A 197 4.10 2.11 11.25
N ASP A 198 3.27 3.05 10.80
CA ASP A 198 1.95 3.30 11.38
C ASP A 198 1.01 2.10 11.16
N HIS A 199 1.07 1.46 9.98
CA HIS A 199 0.23 0.31 9.66
C HIS A 199 0.63 -0.96 10.42
N TYR A 200 1.92 -1.24 10.49
CA TYR A 200 2.46 -2.49 11.05
C TYR A 200 2.83 -2.37 12.53
N GLY A 201 2.92 -1.16 13.08
CA GLY A 201 3.24 -0.91 14.48
C GLY A 201 4.69 -1.21 14.89
N ASP A 202 5.58 -1.44 13.92
CA ASP A 202 6.98 -1.77 14.14
C ASP A 202 7.89 -0.80 13.36
N SER A 203 8.76 -0.10 14.08
CA SER A 203 9.70 0.89 13.52
C SER A 203 10.75 0.26 12.61
N MET A 204 11.02 -1.04 12.76
CA MET A 204 11.95 -1.83 11.96
C MET A 204 11.27 -2.56 10.81
N PHE A 205 9.93 -2.57 10.75
CA PHE A 205 9.19 -3.22 9.66
C PHE A 205 9.54 -2.70 8.25
N PRO A 206 9.75 -1.38 8.03
CA PRO A 206 10.22 -0.90 6.73
C PRO A 206 11.58 -1.48 6.34
N MET A 207 12.46 -1.77 7.32
CA MET A 207 13.74 -2.41 7.05
C MET A 207 13.54 -3.87 6.65
N GLN A 208 12.63 -4.59 7.32
CA GLN A 208 12.28 -5.97 6.95
C GLN A 208 11.78 -6.06 5.51
N LEU A 209 10.86 -5.16 5.11
CA LEU A 209 10.35 -5.08 3.74
C LEU A 209 11.44 -4.73 2.71
N ARG A 210 12.38 -3.84 3.07
CA ARG A 210 13.52 -3.50 2.22
C ARG A 210 14.45 -4.68 2.01
N MET A 211 14.79 -5.40 3.09
CA MET A 211 15.63 -6.60 2.98
C MET A 211 14.97 -7.68 2.12
N LEU A 212 13.66 -7.89 2.26
CA LEU A 212 12.93 -8.78 1.37
C LEU A 212 12.99 -8.30 -0.09
N ALA A 213 12.77 -7.01 -0.34
CA ALA A 213 12.81 -6.47 -1.70
C ALA A 213 14.22 -6.58 -2.30
N GLU A 214 15.26 -6.29 -1.52
CA GLU A 214 16.66 -6.44 -1.93
C GLU A 214 16.98 -7.89 -2.32
N GLU A 215 16.57 -8.86 -1.51
CA GLU A 215 16.76 -10.28 -1.83
C GLU A 215 16.07 -10.66 -3.16
N ILE A 216 14.94 -10.03 -3.50
CA ILE A 216 14.15 -10.36 -4.68
C ILE A 216 14.74 -9.78 -5.99
N VAL A 217 15.23 -8.54 -5.98
CA VAL A 217 15.62 -7.82 -7.21
C VAL A 217 17.08 -7.38 -7.25
N GLY A 218 17.79 -7.42 -6.13
CA GLY A 218 19.15 -6.90 -5.99
C GLY A 218 19.24 -5.39 -5.99
#